data_AF-A0A846DMV6-F1
#
_entry.id   AF-A0A846DMV6-F1
#
_cell.length_a   1.000
_cell.length_b   1.000
_cell.length_c   1.000
_cell.angle_alpha   90.00
_cell.angle_beta   90.00
_cell.angle_gamma   90.00
#
_symmetry.space_group_name_H-M   'P 1'
#
loop_
_entity.id
_entity.type
_entity.pdbx_description
1 polymer ?
#
loop_
_entity_poly.entity_id
_entity_poly.type
_entity_poly.pdbx_seq_one_letter_code
_entity_poly.pdbx_strand_id
1 'polypeptide(L)'
;LYIDGEVVYSKQTPVGFGDITTSSNVRIGSGFKEMRFFSGLIDEVSMYDKALSSDRIKAHYNASSDDPVPQHVPESSSTLALLALGALSGISLLKKKNNVVK
;
A
#
# COMPACT_ATOMS: atom_id res chain seq x y z
N LEU A 1 8.09 -7.60 15.89
CA LEU A 1 8.00 -7.78 14.43
C LEU A 1 6.55 -8.07 14.09
N TYR A 2 5.99 -7.24 13.21
CA TYR A 2 4.67 -7.47 12.64
C TYR A 2 4.85 -7.84 11.17
N ILE A 3 4.10 -8.81 10.67
CA ILE A 3 3.99 -9.16 9.24
C ILE A 3 2.50 -9.19 8.94
N ASP A 4 2.09 -8.53 7.86
CA ASP A 4 0.69 -8.44 7.44
C ASP A 4 -0.26 -7.94 8.54
N GLY A 5 0.22 -6.98 9.35
CA GLY A 5 -0.52 -6.41 10.47
C GLY A 5 -0.56 -7.27 11.75
N GLU A 6 -0.02 -8.49 11.74
CA GLU A 6 -0.08 -9.43 12.86
C GLU A 6 1.28 -9.61 13.56
N VAL A 7 1.27 -9.85 14.88
CA VAL A 7 2.52 -10.05 15.66
C VAL A 7 3.12 -11.41 15.33
N VAL A 8 4.32 -11.41 14.74
CA VAL A 8 5.09 -12.65 14.46
C VAL A 8 6.17 -12.89 15.52
N TYR A 9 6.70 -11.81 16.11
CA TYR A 9 7.73 -11.93 17.13
C TYR A 9 7.72 -10.76 18.10
N SER A 10 7.88 -11.06 19.39
CA SER A 10 8.02 -10.06 20.45
C SER A 10 9.12 -10.49 21.42
N LYS A 11 9.97 -9.53 21.81
CA LYS A 11 10.97 -9.71 22.84
C LYS A 11 11.14 -8.39 23.57
N GLN A 12 11.08 -8.43 24.90
CA GLN A 12 11.49 -7.31 25.72
C GLN A 12 13.02 -7.36 25.89
N THR A 13 13.70 -6.29 25.49
CA THR A 13 15.14 -6.12 25.74
C THR A 13 15.32 -5.11 26.88
N PRO A 14 15.98 -5.49 28.00
CA PRO A 14 16.19 -4.60 29.13
C PRO A 14 17.09 -3.38 28.85
N VAL A 15 17.84 -3.40 27.75
CA VAL A 15 18.71 -2.31 27.32
C VAL A 15 18.05 -1.55 26.18
N GLY A 16 18.02 -0.22 26.30
CA GLY A 16 17.60 0.67 25.22
C GLY A 16 18.49 0.47 23.99
N PHE A 17 17.91 0.61 22.80
CA PHE A 17 18.71 0.72 21.59
C PHE A 17 19.65 1.92 21.72
N GLY A 18 20.89 1.82 21.25
CA GLY A 18 21.76 2.99 21.14
C GLY A 18 21.09 4.05 20.28
N ASP A 19 21.31 5.33 20.61
CA ASP A 19 20.70 6.44 19.88
C ASP A 19 20.95 6.30 18.36
N ILE A 20 19.89 6.44 17.57
CA ILE A 20 20.03 6.66 16.13
C ILE A 20 20.53 8.09 15.98
N THR A 21 21.85 8.26 15.90
CA THR A 21 22.47 9.57 15.79
C THR A 21 22.41 10.09 14.36
N THR A 22 22.37 11.41 14.20
CA THR A 22 22.25 12.10 12.91
C THR A 22 23.53 12.07 12.06
N SER A 23 24.62 11.47 12.56
CA SER A 23 25.90 11.41 11.84
C SER A 23 25.94 10.35 10.73
N SER A 24 24.93 9.48 10.65
CA SER A 24 24.82 8.45 9.63
C SER A 24 23.53 8.61 8.81
N ASN A 25 23.64 8.49 7.49
CA ASN A 25 22.47 8.54 6.61
C ASN A 25 21.57 7.31 6.83
N VAL A 26 20.26 7.54 6.92
CA VAL A 26 19.27 6.47 6.78
C VAL A 26 19.31 5.98 5.33
N ARG A 27 19.40 4.66 5.15
CA ARG A 27 19.46 4.01 3.83
C ARG A 27 18.26 3.10 3.67
N ILE A 28 17.51 3.29 2.58
CA ILE A 28 16.41 2.43 2.15
C ILE A 28 16.88 1.72 0.86
N GLY A 29 16.63 0.42 0.76
CA GLY A 29 17.02 -0.37 -0.42
C GLY A 29 18.53 -0.60 -0.58
N SER A 30 19.37 -0.13 0.35
CA SER A 30 20.82 -0.36 0.32
C SER A 30 21.45 -0.52 1.70
N GLY A 31 22.52 -1.31 1.78
CA GLY A 31 23.31 -1.52 2.99
C GLY A 31 24.45 -0.51 3.17
N PHE A 32 25.21 -0.67 4.26
CA PHE A 32 26.36 0.19 4.59
C PHE A 32 27.59 -0.06 3.71
N LYS A 33 27.80 -1.31 3.25
CA LYS A 33 28.90 -1.68 2.36
C LYS A 33 28.48 -1.61 0.91
N GLU A 34 29.47 -1.41 0.04
CA GLU A 34 29.29 -1.41 -1.42
C GLU A 34 28.58 -2.67 -1.91
N MET A 35 27.80 -2.51 -2.99
CA MET A 35 27.11 -3.60 -3.71
C MET A 35 26.03 -4.36 -2.92
N ARG A 36 25.54 -3.82 -1.80
CA ARG A 36 24.42 -4.39 -1.04
C ARG A 36 23.12 -3.67 -1.38
N PHE A 37 22.53 -4.00 -2.53
CA PHE A 37 21.25 -3.44 -2.96
C PHE A 37 20.12 -4.46 -2.82
N PHE A 38 18.94 -3.99 -2.43
CA PHE A 38 17.73 -4.81 -2.43
C PHE A 38 17.26 -5.02 -3.86
N SER A 39 17.12 -6.29 -4.26
CA SER A 39 16.65 -6.67 -5.59
C SER A 39 15.13 -6.91 -5.57
N GLY A 40 14.36 -5.86 -5.31
CA GLY A 40 12.91 -5.88 -5.26
C GLY A 40 12.31 -4.48 -5.22
N LEU A 41 10.98 -4.40 -5.16
CA LEU A 41 10.25 -3.13 -5.03
C LEU A 41 10.07 -2.80 -3.54
N ILE A 42 10.22 -1.52 -3.19
CA ILE A 42 9.96 -0.98 -1.87
C ILE A 42 9.00 0.19 -2.08
N ASP A 43 7.92 0.21 -1.32
CA ASP A 43 6.92 1.28 -1.34
C ASP A 43 6.39 1.55 0.08
N GLU A 44 5.64 2.64 0.23
CA GLU A 44 4.91 3.01 1.47
C GLU A 44 5.77 3.07 2.74
N VAL A 45 7.02 3.56 2.59
CA VAL A 45 7.95 3.67 3.72
C VAL A 45 7.54 4.79 4.66
N SER A 46 7.19 4.42 5.90
CA SER A 46 6.83 5.34 6.97
C SER A 46 7.75 5.21 8.18
N MET A 47 8.04 6.33 8.86
CA MET A 47 8.85 6.38 10.09
C MET A 47 8.10 7.14 11.18
N TYR A 48 8.10 6.59 12.40
CA TYR A 48 7.39 7.15 13.55
C TYR A 48 8.36 7.47 14.69
N ASP A 49 8.11 8.57 15.39
CA ASP A 49 8.86 9.00 16.57
C ASP A 49 8.48 8.20 17.84
N LYS A 50 7.43 7.38 17.76
CA LYS A 50 6.90 6.57 18.85
C LYS A 50 6.53 5.17 18.37
N ALA A 51 6.51 4.24 19.32
CA ALA A 51 5.97 2.92 19.09
C ALA A 51 4.46 3.00 18.82
N LEU A 52 4.02 2.42 17.70
CA LEU A 52 2.60 2.27 17.39
C LEU A 52 1.98 1.14 18.20
N SER A 53 0.69 1.27 18.51
CA SER A 53 -0.11 0.16 19.05
C SER A 53 -0.41 -0.88 17.95
N SER A 54 -0.71 -2.12 18.37
CA SER A 54 -1.10 -3.19 17.44
C SER A 54 -2.27 -2.80 16.54
N ASP A 55 -3.29 -2.13 17.10
CA ASP A 55 -4.46 -1.66 16.33
C ASP A 55 -4.07 -0.63 15.26
N ARG A 56 -3.13 0.27 15.58
CA ARG A 56 -2.62 1.26 14.62
C ARG A 56 -1.83 0.60 13.49
N ILE A 57 -1.04 -0.42 13.81
CA ILE A 57 -0.29 -1.20 12.81
C ILE A 57 -1.25 -1.92 11.87
N LYS A 58 -2.29 -2.56 12.43
CA LYS A 58 -3.32 -3.26 11.63
C LYS A 58 -4.11 -2.30 10.74
N ALA A 59 -4.47 -1.12 11.27
CA ALA A 59 -5.12 -0.09 10.48
C ALA A 59 -4.23 0.41 9.32
N HIS A 60 -2.92 0.61 9.57
CA HIS A 60 -1.97 1.00 8.53
C HIS A 60 -1.83 -0.04 7.42
N TYR A 61 -1.72 -1.33 7.79
CA TYR A 61 -1.66 -2.43 6.82
C TYR A 61 -2.91 -2.48 5.94
N ASN A 62 -4.10 -2.36 6.53
CA ASN A 62 -5.36 -2.39 5.79
C ASN A 62 -5.51 -1.18 4.86
N ALA A 63 -5.02 0.01 5.26
CA ALA A 63 -5.08 1.21 4.43
C ALA A 63 -4.19 1.11 3.18
N SER A 64 -3.06 0.42 3.26
CA SER A 64 -2.13 0.21 2.13
C SER A 64 -2.68 -0.75 1.06
N SER A 65 -3.77 -1.48 1.35
CA SER A 65 -4.41 -2.39 0.40
C SER A 65 -5.30 -1.67 -0.63
N ASP A 66 -5.57 -0.38 -0.42
CA ASP A 66 -6.44 0.44 -1.27
C ASP A 66 -5.69 1.30 -2.28
N ASP A 67 -4.35 1.34 -2.22
CA ASP A 67 -3.56 2.06 -3.23
C ASP A 67 -3.46 1.20 -4.51
N PRO A 68 -3.93 1.69 -5.67
CA PRO A 68 -3.61 1.06 -6.93
C PRO A 68 -2.10 1.20 -7.08
N VAL A 69 -1.37 0.12 -6.80
CA VAL A 69 0.06 -0.03 -7.08
C VAL A 69 0.34 0.72 -8.39
N PRO A 70 1.30 1.67 -8.44
CA PRO A 70 1.82 2.15 -9.71
C PRO A 70 2.34 0.93 -10.45
N GLN A 71 1.48 0.33 -11.27
CA GLN A 71 1.83 -0.80 -12.08
C GLN A 71 2.90 -0.25 -13.00
N HIS A 72 4.17 -0.55 -12.73
CA HIS A 72 5.12 -0.78 -13.81
C HIS A 72 4.66 -2.07 -14.51
N VAL A 73 3.47 -2.03 -15.11
CA VAL A 73 3.18 -2.86 -16.26
C VAL A 73 4.23 -2.42 -17.29
N PRO A 74 5.09 -3.31 -17.82
CA PRO A 74 5.69 -2.99 -19.11
C PRO A 74 4.52 -2.58 -20.02
N GLU A 75 4.62 -1.45 -20.71
CA GLU A 75 3.52 -0.77 -21.42
C GLU A 75 2.89 -1.57 -22.58
N SER A 76 2.53 -2.84 -22.37
CA SER A 76 1.96 -3.74 -23.38
C SER A 76 1.01 -4.79 -22.81
N SER A 77 0.39 -4.57 -21.65
CA SER A 77 -0.72 -5.42 -21.18
C SER A 77 -1.99 -4.60 -21.01
N SER A 78 -2.60 -4.22 -22.13
CA SER A 78 -3.96 -3.70 -22.16
C SER A 78 -4.94 -4.86 -22.21
N THR A 79 -5.81 -5.05 -21.20
CA THR A 79 -7.28 -5.21 -21.32
C THR A 79 -7.98 -5.80 -20.06
N LEU A 80 -9.04 -5.08 -19.65
CA LEU A 80 -10.30 -5.53 -19.03
C LEU A 80 -10.36 -5.92 -17.53
N ALA A 81 -10.81 -4.96 -16.71
CA ALA A 81 -11.74 -5.21 -15.61
C ALA A 81 -12.56 -3.94 -15.27
N LEU A 82 -13.46 -3.54 -16.17
CA LEU A 82 -14.52 -2.55 -15.88
C LEU A 82 -15.70 -3.26 -15.22
N LEU A 83 -15.66 -3.60 -13.93
CA LEU A 83 -16.85 -4.02 -13.16
C LEU A 83 -16.62 -3.89 -11.63
N ALA A 84 -16.50 -2.68 -11.08
CA ALA A 84 -16.75 -2.45 -9.64
C ALA A 84 -16.90 -0.96 -9.27
N LEU A 85 -17.71 -0.18 -9.99
CA LEU A 85 -18.28 1.05 -9.42
C LEU A 85 -19.76 1.13 -9.77
N GLY A 86 -20.61 1.09 -8.75
CA GLY A 86 -21.99 1.58 -8.85
C GLY A 86 -23.07 0.55 -9.15
N ALA A 87 -23.18 -0.51 -8.34
CA ALA A 87 -24.51 -1.04 -8.06
C ALA A 87 -25.22 -0.08 -7.09
N LEU A 88 -25.60 1.10 -7.57
CA LEU A 88 -26.48 2.00 -6.82
C LEU A 88 -27.26 2.89 -7.79
N SER A 89 -28.53 2.52 -8.01
CA SER A 89 -29.61 3.42 -8.46
C SER A 89 -29.35 4.22 -9.75
N GLY A 90 -29.72 3.70 -10.93
CA GLY A 90 -29.74 4.62 -12.09
C GLY A 90 -30.11 4.15 -13.49
N ILE A 91 -30.29 2.87 -13.82
CA ILE A 91 -30.73 2.50 -15.18
C ILE A 91 -32.26 2.65 -15.30
N SER A 92 -32.71 3.90 -15.27
CA SER A 92 -34.01 4.34 -15.76
C SER A 92 -33.77 5.23 -16.97
N LEU A 93 -33.94 4.68 -18.18
CA LEU A 93 -34.57 5.30 -19.36
C LEU A 93 -34.32 4.46 -20.62
N LEU A 94 -35.16 3.44 -20.84
CA LEU A 94 -35.47 2.98 -22.20
C LEU A 94 -36.89 3.41 -22.54
N LYS A 95 -37.06 4.69 -22.89
CA LYS A 95 -38.20 5.17 -23.68
C LYS A 95 -37.67 5.79 -24.96
N LYS A 96 -37.30 4.94 -25.93
CA LYS A 96 -37.18 5.38 -27.32
C LYS A 96 -38.58 5.34 -27.93
N LYS A 97 -39.10 6.53 -28.21
CA LYS A 97 -40.43 6.82 -28.77
C LYS A 97 -40.67 6.03 -30.07
N ASN A 98 -41.57 5.06 -30.04
CA ASN A 98 -42.28 4.57 -31.22
C ASN A 98 -43.62 5.31 -31.31
N ASN A 99 -43.67 6.38 -32.11
CA ASN A 99 -44.84 7.08 -32.67
C ASN A 99 -44.48 8.55 -32.90
N VAL A 100 -44.76 9.25 -34.00
CA VAL A 100 -45.49 9.04 -35.25
C VAL A 100 -45.07 10.21 -36.14
N VAL A 101 -44.95 10.04 -37.46
CA VAL A 101 -45.40 11.04 -38.45
C VAL A 101 -45.95 10.22 -39.63
N LYS A 102 -47.27 10.01 -39.68
CA LYS A 102 -48.25 10.68 -40.56
C LYS A 102 -47.99 10.47 -42.04
#